data_AF-A0A659UGW7-F1
#
_entry.id   AF-A0A659UGW7-F1
#
_cell.length_a   1.000
_cell.length_b   1.000
_cell.length_c   1.000
_cell.angle_alpha   90.00
_cell.angle_beta   90.00
_cell.angle_gamma   90.00
#
_symmetry.space_group_name_H-M   'P 1'
#
loop_
_entity.id
_entity.type
_entity.pdbx_description
1 polymer ?
#
loop_
_entity_poly.entity_id
_entity_poly.type
_entity_poly.pdbx_seq_one_letter_code
_entity_poly.pdbx_strand_id
1 'polypeptide(L)'
;RRVVGFGLRYDYDRREVVEAPPIPDFLLPLREKVAAFAGRPTDAFAQVLINEYRPGAGIGWHRDKPHFEDVAGVSLLAPCDFRLRRENGSGWERRTVTVEPRSAYLMTGPSRTEWEHSIPPLAERR
;
A
#
# COMPACT_ATOMS: atom_id res chain seq x y z
N ARG A 1 3.22 8.34 11.66
CA ARG A 1 3.75 7.50 10.56
C ARG A 1 4.82 8.30 9.81
N ARG A 2 5.89 7.67 9.33
CA ARG A 2 6.84 8.27 8.38
C ARG A 2 6.73 7.55 7.04
N VAL A 3 6.92 8.29 5.95
CA VAL A 3 6.82 7.75 4.60
C VAL A 3 8.01 8.24 3.78
N VAL A 4 8.60 7.35 3.00
CA VAL A 4 9.54 7.69 1.93
C VAL A 4 9.11 6.98 0.66
N GLY A 5 9.26 7.64 -0.49
CA GLY A 5 8.84 7.14 -1.79
C GLY A 5 9.95 7.18 -2.83
N PHE A 6 9.94 6.20 -3.73
CA PHE A 6 10.92 6.04 -4.81
C PHE A 6 10.24 5.65 -6.13
N GLY A 7 10.95 5.84 -7.24
CA GLY A 7 10.47 5.56 -8.59
C GLY A 7 9.59 6.69 -9.11
N LEU A 8 8.27 6.51 -9.04
CA LEU A 8 7.30 7.56 -9.37
C LEU A 8 6.66 8.15 -8.12
N ARG A 9 6.16 9.38 -8.20
CA ARG A 9 5.31 10.01 -7.18
C ARG A 9 4.18 10.79 -7.81
N TYR A 10 3.08 10.95 -7.08
CA TYR A 10 2.03 11.88 -7.46
C TYR A 10 2.37 13.28 -6.92
N ASP A 11 2.39 14.28 -7.79
CA ASP A 11 2.57 15.68 -7.45
C ASP A 11 1.21 16.34 -7.21
N TYR A 12 1.01 16.91 -6.02
CA TYR A 12 -0.28 17.46 -5.63
C TYR A 12 -0.57 18.81 -6.27
N ASP A 13 0.45 19.63 -6.49
CA ASP A 13 0.31 20.96 -7.05
C ASP A 13 0.04 20.87 -8.55
N ARG A 14 0.76 19.97 -9.23
CA ARG A 14 0.65 19.76 -10.68
C ARG A 14 -0.42 18.75 -11.07
N ARG A 15 -0.92 17.97 -10.10
CA ARG A 15 -1.91 16.89 -10.29
C ARG A 15 -1.48 15.86 -11.34
N GLU A 16 -0.20 15.52 -11.36
CA GLU A 16 0.40 14.62 -12.33
C GLU A 16 1.32 13.60 -11.65
N VAL A 17 1.63 12.51 -12.35
CA VAL A 17 2.68 11.58 -11.91
C VAL A 17 4.01 12.06 -12.44
N VAL A 18 4.98 12.24 -11.54
CA VAL A 18 6.34 12.70 -11.84
C VAL A 18 7.37 11.71 -11.32
N GLU A 19 8.61 11.87 -11.78
CA GLU A 19 9.74 11.11 -11.27
C GLU A 19 10.05 11.47 -9.80
N ALA A 20 10.50 10.46 -9.06
CA ALA A 20 11.02 10.53 -7.71
C ALA A 20 12.45 9.94 -7.71
N PRO A 21 13.20 10.01 -6.59
CA PRO A 21 14.48 9.31 -6.50
C PRO A 21 14.33 7.84 -6.93
N PRO A 22 15.33 7.27 -7.62
CA PRO A 22 15.23 5.92 -8.17
C PRO A 22 14.98 4.89 -7.06
N ILE A 23 14.33 3.78 -7.41
CA ILE A 23 14.15 2.65 -6.49
C ILE A 23 15.56 2.14 -6.10
N PRO A 24 15.94 2.18 -4.81
CA PRO A 24 17.26 1.74 -4.38
C PRO A 24 17.52 0.25 -4.69
N ASP A 25 18.76 -0.09 -5.02
CA ASP A 25 19.17 -1.44 -5.44
C ASP A 25 18.74 -2.53 -4.47
N PHE A 26 18.77 -2.25 -3.16
CA PHE A 26 18.38 -3.23 -2.14
C PHE A 26 16.89 -3.62 -2.18
N LEU A 27 16.04 -2.82 -2.84
CA LEU A 27 14.61 -3.10 -3.03
C LEU A 27 14.33 -3.85 -4.33
N LEU A 28 15.27 -3.91 -5.29
CA LEU A 28 15.05 -4.54 -6.59
C LEU A 28 14.72 -6.04 -6.46
N PRO A 29 15.42 -6.84 -5.63
CA PRO A 29 15.04 -8.24 -5.44
C PRO A 29 13.66 -8.41 -4.80
N LEU A 30 13.22 -7.46 -3.97
CA LEU A 30 11.88 -7.48 -3.39
C LEU A 30 10.82 -7.15 -4.45
N ARG A 31 11.09 -6.15 -5.31
CA ARG A 31 10.24 -5.76 -6.43
C ARG A 31 9.99 -6.94 -7.37
N GLU A 32 11.03 -7.71 -7.71
CA GLU A 32 10.91 -8.91 -8.54
C GLU A 32 10.00 -9.98 -7.89
N LYS A 33 10.17 -10.24 -6.59
CA LYS A 33 9.32 -11.20 -5.86
C LYS A 33 7.87 -10.76 -5.81
N VAL A 34 7.63 -9.47 -5.57
CA VAL A 34 6.29 -8.88 -5.54
C VAL A 34 5.65 -8.96 -6.94
N ALA A 35 6.41 -8.67 -7.99
CA ALA A 35 5.93 -8.76 -9.36
C ALA A 35 5.55 -10.19 -9.75
N ALA A 36 6.41 -11.16 -9.40
CA ALA A 36 6.12 -12.58 -9.60
C ALA A 36 4.89 -13.04 -8.80
N PHE A 37 4.77 -12.63 -7.53
CA PHE A 37 3.59 -12.88 -6.70
C PHE A 37 2.30 -12.30 -7.31
N ALA A 38 2.38 -11.12 -7.90
CA ALA A 38 1.25 -10.45 -8.52
C ALA A 38 0.94 -10.94 -9.94
N GLY A 39 1.79 -11.77 -10.55
CA GLY A 39 1.65 -12.15 -11.96
C GLY A 39 1.76 -10.95 -12.90
N ARG A 40 2.68 -10.03 -12.61
CA ARG A 40 2.93 -8.79 -13.36
C ARG A 40 4.40 -8.67 -13.75
N PRO A 41 4.74 -7.93 -14.82
CA PRO A 41 6.12 -7.64 -15.11
C PRO A 41 6.71 -6.71 -14.03
N THR A 42 8.01 -6.84 -13.76
CA THR A 42 8.69 -6.09 -12.70
C THR A 42 8.54 -4.58 -12.87
N ASP A 43 8.59 -4.09 -14.11
CA ASP A 43 8.48 -2.67 -14.45
C ASP A 43 7.11 -2.06 -14.11
N ALA A 44 6.04 -2.86 -14.04
CA ALA A 44 4.71 -2.40 -13.61
C ALA A 44 4.69 -1.83 -12.19
N PHE A 45 5.56 -2.32 -11.29
CA PHE A 45 5.74 -1.75 -9.95
C PHE A 45 6.71 -0.57 -9.98
N ALA A 46 6.30 0.52 -10.63
CA ALA A 46 7.14 1.70 -10.87
C ALA A 46 7.26 2.67 -9.68
N GLN A 47 6.48 2.47 -8.62
CA GLN A 47 6.55 3.23 -7.37
C GLN A 47 6.74 2.28 -6.19
N VAL A 48 7.57 2.69 -5.22
CA VAL A 48 7.69 2.02 -3.92
C VAL A 48 7.51 3.04 -2.81
N LEU A 49 6.65 2.74 -1.84
CA LEU A 49 6.48 3.52 -0.61
C LEU A 49 6.89 2.68 0.59
N ILE A 50 7.84 3.18 1.39
CA ILE A 50 8.20 2.60 2.68
C ILE A 50 7.47 3.38 3.77
N ASN A 51 6.59 2.71 4.50
CA ASN A 51 5.82 3.30 5.59
C ASN A 51 6.31 2.76 6.94
N GLU A 52 6.85 3.63 7.80
CA GLU A 52 7.14 3.31 9.21
C GLU A 52 5.96 3.76 10.09
N TYR A 53 5.36 2.81 10.79
CA TYR A 53 4.38 3.04 11.84
C TYR A 53 5.07 2.85 13.19
N ARG A 54 5.19 3.95 13.95
CA ARG A 54 5.56 3.89 15.36
C ARG A 54 4.33 3.54 16.20
N PRO A 55 4.50 3.05 17.45
CA PRO A 55 3.37 2.91 18.37
C PRO A 55 2.47 4.16 18.38
N GLY A 56 1.16 3.94 18.32
CA GLY A 56 0.12 4.98 18.20
C GLY A 56 -0.11 5.51 16.78
N ALA A 57 0.75 5.21 15.81
CA ALA A 57 0.55 5.63 14.43
C ALA A 57 -0.44 4.70 13.69
N GLY A 58 -1.29 5.29 12.86
CA GLY A 58 -2.15 4.60 11.91
C GLY A 58 -2.28 5.37 10.61
N ILE A 59 -3.21 4.94 9.76
CA ILE A 59 -3.66 5.67 8.59
C ILE A 59 -5.19 5.52 8.51
N GLY A 60 -5.88 6.66 8.37
CA GLY A 60 -7.34 6.69 8.26
C GLY A 60 -7.86 6.02 6.99
N TRP A 61 -9.17 5.97 6.84
CA TRP A 61 -9.81 5.45 5.64
C TRP A 61 -9.43 6.29 4.42
N HIS A 62 -8.94 5.62 3.38
CA HIS A 62 -8.56 6.27 2.12
C HIS A 62 -8.51 5.24 0.99
N ARG A 63 -8.44 5.74 -0.25
CA ARG A 63 -8.05 4.97 -1.44
C ARG A 63 -6.71 5.48 -1.94
N ASP A 64 -5.90 4.58 -2.48
CA ASP A 64 -4.69 4.95 -3.20
C ASP A 64 -5.03 5.72 -4.49
N LYS A 65 -4.11 6.58 -4.93
CA LYS A 65 -4.33 7.45 -6.10
C LYS A 65 -4.57 6.61 -7.36
N PRO A 66 -5.58 6.93 -8.18
CA PRO A 66 -6.05 6.05 -9.26
C PRO A 66 -5.02 5.80 -10.37
N HIS A 67 -3.97 6.63 -10.47
CA HIS A 67 -2.89 6.51 -11.45
C HIS A 67 -2.03 5.24 -11.31
N PHE A 68 -2.13 4.56 -10.17
CA PHE A 68 -1.46 3.28 -9.93
C PHE A 68 -2.53 2.21 -9.83
N GLU A 69 -2.55 1.27 -10.77
CA GLU A 69 -3.54 0.21 -10.84
C GLU A 69 -3.34 -0.77 -9.68
N ASP A 70 -2.59 -1.84 -9.90
CA ASP A 70 -2.35 -2.86 -8.88
C ASP A 70 -1.47 -2.31 -7.75
N VAL A 71 -1.89 -2.54 -6.50
CA VAL A 71 -1.12 -2.16 -5.31
C VAL A 71 -0.79 -3.41 -4.52
N ALA A 72 0.51 -3.67 -4.35
CA ALA A 72 0.99 -4.73 -3.49
C ALA A 72 1.64 -4.14 -2.23
N GLY A 73 1.35 -4.76 -1.09
CA GLY A 73 1.98 -4.39 0.18
C GLY A 73 2.79 -5.54 0.75
N VAL A 74 3.95 -5.22 1.32
CA VAL A 74 4.79 -6.16 2.06
C VAL A 74 4.85 -5.74 3.52
N SER A 75 4.53 -6.68 4.38
CA SER A 75 4.51 -6.55 5.83
C SER A 75 5.81 -7.11 6.41
N LEU A 76 6.45 -6.43 7.37
CA LEU A 76 7.77 -6.84 7.87
C LEU A 76 7.78 -7.10 9.38
N LEU A 77 7.61 -6.07 10.20
CA LEU A 77 7.68 -6.14 11.67
C LEU A 77 6.31 -6.56 12.24
N ALA A 78 5.74 -5.85 13.21
CA ALA A 78 4.53 -6.29 13.92
C ALA A 78 3.32 -6.53 12.98
N PRO A 79 2.44 -7.53 13.28
CA PRO A 79 1.19 -7.73 12.55
C PRO A 79 0.27 -6.53 12.68
N CYS A 80 -0.68 -6.37 11.75
CA CYS A 80 -1.75 -5.39 11.91
C CYS A 80 -3.06 -5.81 11.27
N ASP A 81 -4.15 -5.21 11.75
CA ASP A 81 -5.45 -5.28 11.10
C ASP A 81 -5.48 -4.30 9.91
N PHE A 82 -5.42 -4.85 8.70
CA PHE A 82 -5.70 -4.10 7.49
C PHE A 82 -7.19 -4.17 7.20
N ARG A 83 -7.85 -3.03 7.37
CA ARG A 83 -9.30 -2.95 7.30
C ARG A 83 -9.68 -2.39 5.96
N LEU A 84 -10.69 -2.98 5.33
CA LEU A 84 -11.32 -2.50 4.12
C LEU A 84 -12.78 -2.13 4.41
N ARG A 85 -13.27 -1.09 3.76
CA ARG A 85 -14.69 -0.76 3.72
C ARG A 85 -15.12 -0.22 2.35
N ARG A 86 -16.38 -0.41 2.00
CA ARG A 86 -17.04 0.31 0.91
C ARG A 86 -18.47 0.68 1.30
N GLU A 87 -18.99 1.74 0.70
CA GLU A 87 -20.40 2.08 0.85
C GLU A 87 -21.26 0.96 0.25
N ASN A 88 -22.36 0.64 0.92
CA ASN A 88 -23.33 -0.35 0.47
C ASN A 88 -24.74 0.14 0.83
N GLY A 89 -25.35 0.88 -0.09
CA GLY A 89 -26.64 1.54 0.14
C GLY A 89 -26.56 2.56 1.27
N SER A 90 -27.37 2.36 2.33
CA SER A 90 -27.37 3.23 3.52
C SER A 90 -26.31 2.85 4.56
N GLY A 91 -25.45 1.86 4.28
CA GLY A 91 -24.48 1.32 5.23
C GLY A 91 -23.08 1.15 4.66
N TRP A 92 -22.27 0.39 5.38
CA TRP A 92 -20.89 0.09 5.02
C TRP A 92 -20.67 -1.42 5.04
N GLU A 93 -20.19 -1.97 3.93
CA GLU A 93 -19.58 -3.30 3.94
C GLU A 93 -18.16 -3.17 4.51
N ARG A 94 -17.76 -4.11 5.38
CA ARG A 94 -16.43 -4.11 6.01
C ARG A 94 -15.80 -5.48 5.97
N ARG A 95 -14.48 -5.51 5.75
CA ARG A 95 -13.63 -6.69 5.86
C ARG A 95 -12.36 -6.31 6.63
N THR A 96 -11.81 -7.24 7.40
CA THR A 96 -10.52 -7.06 8.05
C THR A 96 -9.66 -8.26 7.73
N VAL A 97 -8.40 -7.99 7.37
CA VAL A 97 -7.38 -9.01 7.13
C VAL A 97 -6.24 -8.72 8.09
N THR A 98 -5.84 -9.72 8.88
CA THR A 98 -4.62 -9.64 9.67
C THR A 98 -3.42 -9.85 8.75
N VAL A 99 -2.53 -8.85 8.69
CA VAL A 99 -1.35 -8.87 7.83
C VAL A 99 -0.13 -9.21 8.66
N GLU A 100 0.27 -10.48 8.61
CA GLU A 100 1.35 -11.03 9.42
C GLU A 100 2.73 -10.44 9.07
N PRO A 101 3.70 -10.45 9.99
CA PRO A 101 5.10 -10.16 9.69
C PRO A 101 5.59 -11.01 8.50
N ARG A 102 6.41 -10.41 7.63
CA ARG A 102 7.02 -11.08 6.46
C ARG A 102 6.00 -11.67 5.46
N SER A 103 4.81 -11.09 5.36
CA SER A 103 3.78 -11.47 4.39
C SER A 103 3.63 -10.43 3.28
N ALA A 104 2.93 -10.80 2.20
CA ALA A 104 2.56 -9.89 1.13
C ALA A 104 1.07 -9.99 0.83
N TYR A 105 0.47 -8.89 0.37
CA TYR A 105 -0.90 -8.85 -0.14
C TYR A 105 -0.96 -8.07 -1.45
N LEU A 106 -2.01 -8.32 -2.23
CA LEU A 106 -2.27 -7.66 -3.50
C LEU A 106 -3.71 -7.11 -3.51
N MET A 107 -3.86 -5.84 -3.86
CA MET A 107 -5.13 -5.19 -4.13
C MET A 107 -5.26 -4.94 -5.64
N THR A 108 -6.21 -5.62 -6.26
CA THR A 108 -6.56 -5.50 -7.69
C THR A 108 -8.08 -5.42 -7.85
N GLY A 109 -8.57 -4.84 -8.93
CA GLY A 109 -10.00 -4.81 -9.23
C GLY A 109 -10.81 -4.06 -8.15
N PRO A 110 -11.92 -4.60 -7.63
CA PRO A 110 -12.77 -3.90 -6.68
C PRO A 110 -12.04 -3.45 -5.41
N SER A 111 -11.21 -4.31 -4.81
CA SER A 111 -10.48 -3.97 -3.56
C SER A 111 -9.56 -2.75 -3.73
N ARG A 112 -9.16 -2.47 -4.97
CA ARG A 112 -8.34 -1.31 -5.34
C ARG A 112 -9.17 -0.07 -5.68
N THR A 113 -10.33 -0.24 -6.30
CA THR A 113 -11.07 0.85 -6.97
C THR A 113 -12.30 1.30 -6.19
N GLU A 114 -13.01 0.37 -5.55
CA GLU A 114 -14.25 0.61 -4.82
C GLU A 114 -14.04 0.70 -3.30
N TRP A 115 -13.04 0.00 -2.77
CA TRP A 115 -12.84 -0.12 -1.33
C TRP A 115 -11.84 0.91 -0.81
N GLU A 116 -12.20 1.58 0.28
CA GLU A 116 -11.24 2.29 1.13
C GLU A 116 -10.55 1.30 2.06
N HIS A 117 -9.34 1.64 2.47
CA HIS A 117 -8.60 0.87 3.47
C HIS A 117 -8.02 1.76 4.57
N SER A 118 -7.73 1.15 5.71
CA SER A 118 -7.11 1.82 6.86
C SER A 118 -6.31 0.83 7.71
N ILE A 119 -5.37 1.39 8.48
CA ILE A 119 -4.67 0.67 9.56
C ILE A 119 -4.92 1.49 10.84
N PRO A 120 -5.55 0.91 11.88
CA PRO A 120 -5.74 1.62 13.15
C PRO A 120 -4.40 1.95 13.83
N PRO A 121 -4.39 2.81 14.85
CA PRO A 121 -3.21 2.99 15.71
C PRO A 121 -2.65 1.66 16.19
N LEU A 122 -1.36 1.43 15.96
CA LEU A 122 -0.68 0.18 16.31
C LEU A 122 -0.06 0.25 17.71
N ALA A 123 -0.01 -0.88 18.42
CA ALA A 123 0.68 -0.97 19.70
C ALA A 123 2.21 -1.04 19.55
N GLU A 124 2.68 -1.63 18.45
CA GLU A 124 4.08 -1.92 18.20
C GLU A 124 4.59 -1.27 16.90
N ARG A 125 5.91 -1.20 16.75
CA ARG A 125 6.53 -0.66 15.55
C ARG A 125 6.31 -1.60 14.37
N ARG A 126 5.85 -1.03 13.25
CA ARG A 126 5.65 -1.70 11.97
C ARG A 126 6.42 -1.01 10.84
#